data_AF-S0E4S0-F1
#
_entry.id   AF-S0E4S0-F1
#
_cell.length_a   1.000
_cell.length_b   1.000
_cell.length_c   1.000
_cell.angle_alpha   90.00
_cell.angle_beta   90.00
_cell.angle_gamma   90.00
#
_symmetry.space_group_name_H-M   'P 1'
#
loop_
_entity.id
_entity.type
_entity.pdbx_description
1 polymer ?
#
loop_
_entity_poly.entity_id
_entity_poly.type
_entity_poly.pdbx_seq_one_letter_code
_entity_poly.pdbx_strand_id
1 'polypeptide(L)'
;MSRYFSTTARALLRFIWRGSEPVDSFENLIKDKVSRNPRLADADTVEIAGQPHTSRRDQGFRVSGQIYKGTKRLTSIHAYEDGRVVYSKDDYNNSQDE
;
A
#
# COMPACT_ATOMS: atom_id res chain seq x y z
N MET A 1 -32.13 15.04 -6.55
CA MET A 1 -31.07 15.17 -5.53
C MET A 1 -29.75 14.75 -6.16
N SER A 2 -28.89 15.72 -6.48
CA SER A 2 -27.54 15.46 -6.99
C SER A 2 -26.66 15.04 -5.81
N ARG A 3 -26.22 13.78 -5.78
CA ARG A 3 -25.15 13.36 -4.87
C ARG A 3 -23.85 13.83 -5.51
N TYR A 4 -23.33 14.96 -5.04
CA TYR A 4 -21.97 15.38 -5.35
C TYR A 4 -21.02 14.34 -4.76
N PHE A 5 -20.49 13.46 -5.60
CA PHE A 5 -19.32 12.66 -5.24
C PHE A 5 -18.17 13.65 -5.13
N SER A 6 -17.84 14.05 -3.89
CA SER A 6 -16.61 14.76 -3.61
C SER A 6 -15.46 13.82 -3.96
N THR A 7 -14.87 13.99 -5.13
CA THR A 7 -13.57 13.41 -5.47
C THR A 7 -12.54 14.14 -4.60
N THR A 8 -12.42 13.74 -3.35
CA THR A 8 -11.30 14.12 -2.50
C THR A 8 -10.04 13.76 -3.27
N ALA A 9 -9.29 14.78 -3.68
CA ALA A 9 -7.99 14.60 -4.31
C ALA A 9 -7.11 13.85 -3.31
N ARG A 10 -6.97 12.53 -3.49
CA ARG A 10 -6.08 11.71 -2.67
C ARG A 10 -4.67 12.26 -2.84
N ALA A 11 -3.97 12.48 -1.74
CA ALA A 11 -2.58 12.87 -1.78
C ALA A 11 -1.80 11.89 -2.68
N LEU A 12 -0.92 12.43 -3.52
CA LEU A 12 -0.02 11.60 -4.32
C LEU A 12 0.87 10.82 -3.34
N LEU A 13 0.64 9.51 -3.25
CA LEU A 13 1.47 8.62 -2.45
C LEU A 13 2.91 8.69 -2.94
N ARG A 14 3.83 9.06 -2.05
CA ARG A 14 5.26 9.03 -2.29
C ARG A 14 5.80 7.63 -2.00
N PHE A 15 6.50 7.04 -2.94
CA PHE A 15 7.20 5.77 -2.75
C PHE A 15 8.68 6.03 -2.43
N ILE A 16 9.20 5.29 -1.45
CA ILE A 16 10.61 5.31 -1.06
C ILE A 16 11.10 3.86 -1.01
N TRP A 17 11.96 3.47 -1.94
CA TRP A 17 12.60 2.15 -1.95
C TRP A 17 13.92 2.20 -1.18
N ARG A 18 14.03 1.37 -0.14
CA ARG A 18 15.21 1.28 0.72
C ARG A 18 16.06 0.08 0.30
N GLY A 19 17.18 0.35 -0.37
CA GLY A 19 18.15 -0.69 -0.73
C GLY A 19 17.79 -1.48 -1.99
N SER A 20 16.95 -0.91 -2.85
CA SER A 20 16.51 -1.51 -4.11
C SER A 20 16.05 -0.43 -5.10
N GLU A 21 16.00 -0.80 -6.38
CA GLU A 21 15.39 0.03 -7.41
C GLU A 21 13.85 -0.08 -7.34
N PRO A 22 13.12 1.01 -7.70
CA PRO A 22 11.68 0.95 -7.82
C PRO A 22 11.20 -0.11 -8.81
N VAL A 23 10.09 -0.76 -8.49
CA VAL A 23 9.43 -1.72 -9.38
C VAL A 23 8.00 -1.26 -9.61
N ASP A 24 7.74 -0.74 -10.82
CA ASP A 24 6.50 -0.05 -11.19
C ASP A 24 5.25 -0.91 -10.98
N SER A 25 5.31 -2.22 -11.22
CA SER A 25 4.17 -3.12 -11.02
C SER A 25 3.69 -3.13 -9.57
N PHE A 26 4.63 -3.16 -8.62
CA PHE A 26 4.31 -3.11 -7.19
C PHE A 26 3.85 -1.72 -6.77
N GLU A 27 4.47 -0.64 -7.25
CA GLU A 27 4.01 0.72 -6.94
C GLU A 27 2.57 0.95 -7.42
N ASN A 28 2.26 0.55 -8.66
CA ASN A 28 0.93 0.70 -9.23
C ASN A 28 -0.11 -0.12 -8.45
N LEU A 29 0.22 -1.37 -8.11
CA LEU A 29 -0.66 -2.23 -7.29
C LEU A 29 -0.94 -1.60 -5.91
N ILE A 30 0.12 -1.17 -5.23
CA ILE A 30 0.01 -0.56 -3.90
C ILE A 30 -0.77 0.74 -3.99
N LYS A 31 -0.47 1.59 -4.96
CA LYS A 31 -1.16 2.87 -5.17
C LYS A 31 -2.66 2.64 -5.39
N ASP A 32 -3.03 1.70 -6.23
CA ASP A 32 -4.42 1.36 -6.49
C ASP A 32 -5.13 0.87 -5.21
N LYS A 33 -4.55 -0.12 -4.52
CA LYS A 33 -5.13 -0.69 -3.29
C LYS A 33 -5.20 0.28 -2.12
N VAL A 34 -4.15 1.07 -1.89
CA VAL A 34 -4.12 2.11 -0.85
C VAL A 34 -5.11 3.21 -1.19
N SER A 35 -5.24 3.58 -2.47
CA SER A 35 -6.25 4.53 -2.88
C SER A 35 -7.61 3.97 -2.46
N ARG A 36 -8.03 2.79 -2.92
CA ARG A 36 -9.38 2.25 -2.66
C ARG A 36 -9.70 1.91 -1.20
N ASN A 37 -8.76 2.10 -0.27
CA ASN A 37 -8.99 1.87 1.15
C ASN A 37 -9.36 3.19 1.88
N PRO A 38 -10.60 3.37 2.36
CA PRO A 38 -11.02 4.60 3.03
C PRO A 38 -10.22 4.90 4.32
N ARG A 39 -9.70 3.87 5.00
CA ARG A 39 -8.88 4.04 6.21
C ARG A 39 -7.45 4.49 5.91
N LEU A 40 -7.03 4.46 4.65
CA LEU A 40 -5.73 4.93 4.18
C LEU A 40 -5.86 6.19 3.30
N ALA A 41 -7.01 6.85 3.28
CA ALA A 41 -7.24 8.04 2.46
C ALA A 41 -6.25 9.20 2.75
N ASP A 42 -5.75 9.27 3.99
CA ASP A 42 -4.78 10.27 4.44
C ASP A 42 -3.32 9.78 4.37
N ALA A 43 -3.06 8.59 3.84
CA ALA A 43 -1.70 8.11 3.67
C ALA A 43 -0.97 8.97 2.63
N ASP A 44 0.29 9.30 2.91
CA ASP A 44 1.12 10.14 2.03
C ASP A 44 2.42 9.45 1.59
N THR A 45 2.88 8.45 2.32
CA THR A 45 4.18 7.82 2.07
C THR A 45 4.10 6.31 2.22
N VAL A 46 4.75 5.59 1.30
CA VAL A 46 5.01 4.15 1.36
C VAL A 46 6.50 3.93 1.30
N GLU A 47 7.07 3.35 2.35
CA GLU A 47 8.46 2.92 2.37
C GLU A 47 8.54 1.41 2.09
N ILE A 48 9.24 1.01 1.02
CA ILE A 48 9.47 -0.38 0.65
C ILE A 48 10.87 -0.80 1.11
N ALA A 49 10.94 -1.96 1.76
CA ALA A 49 12.18 -2.52 2.27
C ALA A 49 12.73 -3.59 1.33
N GLY A 50 13.90 -3.30 0.74
CA GLY A 50 14.64 -4.24 -0.08
C GLY A 50 13.98 -4.56 -1.41
N GLN A 51 14.53 -5.57 -2.07
CA GLN A 51 14.03 -6.06 -3.36
C GLN A 51 12.82 -7.00 -3.15
N PRO A 52 11.97 -7.17 -4.18
CA PRO A 52 10.99 -8.24 -4.21
C PRO A 52 11.65 -9.59 -3.89
N HIS A 53 11.04 -10.36 -2.99
CA HIS A 53 11.62 -11.61 -2.51
C HIS A 53 10.54 -12.63 -2.14
N THR A 54 10.94 -13.90 -2.12
CA THR A 54 10.19 -14.97 -1.46
C THR A 54 10.75 -15.18 -0.06
N SER A 55 9.96 -15.76 0.83
CA SER A 55 10.43 -16.16 2.15
C SER A 55 10.24 -17.67 2.36
N ARG A 56 11.06 -18.29 3.20
CA ARG A 56 10.93 -19.74 3.47
C ARG A 56 9.58 -20.12 4.10
N ARG A 57 8.95 -19.20 4.83
CA ARG A 57 7.66 -19.42 5.52
C ARG A 57 6.45 -19.03 4.67
N ASP A 58 6.67 -18.21 3.65
CA ASP A 58 5.64 -17.73 2.73
C ASP A 58 6.30 -17.59 1.36
N GLN A 59 5.95 -18.54 0.49
CA GLN A 59 6.54 -18.70 -0.83
C GLN A 59 6.03 -17.66 -1.84
N GLY A 60 5.09 -16.80 -1.45
CA GLY A 60 4.61 -15.71 -2.31
C GLY A 60 5.71 -14.68 -2.56
N PHE A 61 6.03 -14.45 -3.84
CA PHE A 61 6.92 -13.38 -4.27
C PHE A 61 6.26 -12.03 -3.99
N ARG A 62 6.92 -11.20 -3.18
CA ARG A 62 6.33 -9.97 -2.67
C ARG A 62 7.36 -8.90 -2.38
N VAL A 63 6.87 -7.68 -2.24
CA VAL A 63 7.58 -6.61 -1.54
C VAL A 63 6.97 -6.40 -0.17
N SER A 64 7.80 -5.94 0.77
CA SER A 64 7.38 -5.62 2.13
C SER A 64 7.68 -4.15 2.42
N GLY A 65 6.79 -3.48 3.13
CA GLY A 65 6.92 -2.06 3.38
C GLY A 65 6.07 -1.54 4.53
N GLN A 66 6.05 -0.22 4.67
CA GLN A 66 5.32 0.50 5.72
C GLN A 66 4.62 1.72 5.12
N ILE A 67 3.39 1.97 5.57
CA ILE A 67 2.57 3.11 5.14
C ILE A 67 2.52 4.15 6.25
N TYR A 68 2.66 5.42 5.87
CA TYR A 68 2.72 6.56 6.77
C TYR A 68 1.72 7.65 6.42
N LYS A 69 1.42 8.44 7.45
CA LYS A 69 0.86 9.79 7.37
C LYS A 69 1.82 10.72 8.11
N GLY A 70 2.56 11.54 7.39
CA GLY A 70 3.70 12.30 7.90
C GLY A 70 4.72 11.37 8.53
N THR A 71 5.01 11.58 9.82
CA THR A 71 5.95 10.73 10.58
C THR A 71 5.27 9.53 11.27
N LYS A 72 3.93 9.43 11.21
CA LYS A 72 3.17 8.38 11.90
C LYS A 72 3.00 7.15 11.02
N ARG A 73 3.54 6.01 11.46
CA ARG A 73 3.28 4.71 10.83
C ARG A 73 1.83 4.30 11.02
N LEU A 74 1.12 4.05 9.92
CA LEU A 74 -0.26 3.56 9.91
C LEU A 74 -0.31 2.02 10.03
N THR A 75 0.41 1.32 9.16
CA THR A 75 0.44 -0.15 9.05
C THR A 75 1.67 -0.63 8.26
N SER A 76 2.04 -1.90 8.40
CA SER A 76 2.94 -2.55 7.45
C SER A 76 2.13 -3.14 6.28
N ILE A 77 2.76 -3.25 5.11
CA ILE A 77 2.15 -3.75 3.88
C ILE A 77 3.04 -4.84 3.25
N HIS A 78 2.42 -5.93 2.80
CA HIS A 78 2.99 -6.93 1.91
C HIS A 78 2.20 -6.93 0.60
N ALA A 79 2.85 -6.60 -0.52
CA ALA A 79 2.23 -6.64 -1.84
C ALA A 79 2.84 -7.78 -2.64
N TYR A 80 1.99 -8.71 -3.10
CA TYR A 80 2.37 -9.93 -3.80
C TYR A 80 2.22 -9.74 -5.31
N GLU A 81 3.05 -10.44 -6.07
CA GLU A 81 3.01 -10.40 -7.55
C GLU A 81 1.68 -10.90 -8.12
N ASP A 82 0.97 -11.76 -7.38
CA ASP A 82 -0.38 -12.25 -7.71
C ASP A 82 -1.49 -11.19 -7.55
N GLY A 83 -1.15 -9.96 -7.17
CA GLY A 83 -2.09 -8.85 -7.00
C GLY A 83 -2.67 -8.75 -5.58
N ARG A 84 -2.36 -9.66 -4.67
CA ARG A 84 -2.79 -9.54 -3.27
C ARG A 84 -1.99 -8.45 -2.54
N VAL A 85 -2.68 -7.71 -1.68
CA VAL A 85 -2.07 -6.77 -0.73
C VAL A 85 -2.55 -7.12 0.66
N VAL A 86 -1.63 -7.34 1.59
CA VAL A 86 -1.94 -7.69 2.97
C VAL A 86 -1.34 -6.64 3.89
N TYR A 87 -2.17 -6.07 4.76
CA TYR A 87 -1.74 -5.16 5.80
C TYR A 87 -1.56 -5.90 7.12
N SER A 88 -0.68 -5.40 7.98
CA SER A 88 -0.44 -6.01 9.30
C SER A 88 -1.53 -5.73 10.35
N LYS A 89 -2.52 -4.88 10.04
CA LYS A 89 -3.70 -4.68 10.91
C LYS A 89 -4.96 -5.00 10.13
N ASP A 90 -5.80 -5.85 10.71
CA ASP A 90 -7.00 -6.39 10.06
C ASP A 90 -8.01 -5.33 9.66
N ASP A 91 -8.14 -4.26 10.45
CA ASP A 91 -8.95 -3.10 10.11
C ASP A 91 -8.70 -2.57 8.69
N TYR A 92 -7.44 -2.56 8.23
CA TYR A 92 -7.14 -2.12 6.87
C TYR A 92 -7.43 -3.20 5.84
N ASN A 93 -7.31 -4.49 6.19
CA ASN A 93 -7.68 -5.60 5.29
C ASN A 93 -9.19 -5.64 5.07
N ASN A 94 -9.98 -5.41 6.12
CA ASN A 94 -11.44 -5.43 6.09
C ASN A 94 -12.05 -4.27 5.31
N SER A 95 -11.36 -3.13 5.22
CA SER A 95 -11.76 -1.98 4.41
C SER A 95 -11.12 -1.96 3.02
N GLN A 96 -10.53 -3.07 2.56
CA GLN A 96 -10.13 -3.15 1.15
C GLN A 96 -11.37 -3.30 0.27
N ASP A 97 -11.45 -2.50 -0.79
CA ASP A 97 -12.49 -2.60 -1.81
C ASP A 97 -13.94 -2.27 -1.31
N GLU A 98 -14.08 -1.58 -0.17
CA GLU A 98 -15.32 -0.88 0.25
C GLU A 98 -15.58 0.40 -0.56
#